data_AF-W1SDQ2-F1
#
_entry.id   AF-W1SDQ2-F1
#
_cell.length_a   1.000
_cell.length_b   1.000
_cell.length_c   1.000
_cell.angle_alpha   90.00
_cell.angle_beta   90.00
_cell.angle_gamma   90.00
#
_symmetry.space_group_name_H-M   'P 1'
#
loop_
_entity.id
_entity.type
_entity.pdbx_description
1 polymer ?
#
loop_
_entity_poly.entity_id
_entity_poly.type
_entity_poly.pdbx_seq_one_letter_code
_entity_poly.pdbx_strand_id
1 'polypeptide(L)'
;MAVAGLMLIAAPGEGLGFGPGEMVTLVSTLAIALEIIFISLWAGKVDVARVTLVQLAVTALLAFACMAPAGERLPPFSWTVVLSACGLGAMTALIQFVMNWAQRTVSPTRATLIYAGEPVWAGIIGRVAGERLPPAALLGGLLVVAAVIVSEIDFTRRKPAR
;
A
#
# COMPACT_ATOMS: atom_id res chain seq x y z
N MET A 1 -1.03 18.46 0.12
CA MET A 1 -1.14 18.17 1.56
C MET A 1 -0.63 16.78 1.90
N ALA A 2 -1.18 15.70 1.32
CA ALA A 2 -0.70 14.33 1.58
C ALA A 2 0.81 14.13 1.32
N VAL A 3 1.33 14.59 0.18
CA VAL A 3 2.78 14.50 -0.15
C VAL A 3 3.66 15.21 0.88
N ALA A 4 3.27 16.41 1.30
CA ALA A 4 3.98 17.15 2.34
C ALA A 4 3.90 16.46 3.71
N GLY A 5 2.75 15.86 4.04
CA GLY A 5 2.59 15.05 5.24
C GLY A 5 3.46 13.80 5.24
N LEU A 6 3.53 13.09 4.12
CA LEU A 6 4.41 11.94 3.93
C LEU A 6 5.89 12.31 4.07
N MET A 7 6.32 13.46 3.54
CA MET A 7 7.68 13.96 3.71
C MET A 7 8.05 14.21 5.17
N LEU A 8 7.09 14.68 5.97
CA LEU A 8 7.28 14.90 7.41
C LEU A 8 7.27 13.60 8.23
N ILE A 9 6.50 12.59 7.81
CA ILE A 9 6.52 11.25 8.41
C ILE A 9 7.83 10.53 8.07
N ALA A 10 8.26 10.60 6.81
CA ALA A 10 9.49 9.97 6.35
C ALA A 10 10.74 10.60 6.96
N ALA A 11 10.67 11.90 7.31
CA ALA A 11 11.73 12.68 7.98
C ALA A 11 13.15 12.27 7.55
N PRO A 12 13.51 12.41 6.26
CA PRO A 12 14.81 11.98 5.76
C PRO A 12 15.91 12.79 6.45
N GLY A 13 16.63 12.14 7.37
CA GLY A 13 17.68 12.79 8.18
C GLY A 13 18.87 13.28 7.36
N GLU A 14 19.04 12.81 6.12
CA GLU A 14 20.19 13.11 5.25
C GLU A 14 19.84 13.85 3.95
N GLY A 15 18.61 14.36 3.82
CA GLY A 15 18.17 15.16 2.66
C GLY A 15 17.47 14.36 1.54
N LEU A 16 16.98 15.08 0.53
CA LEU A 16 16.29 14.49 -0.63
C LEU A 16 17.31 14.05 -1.68
N GLY A 17 17.73 12.78 -1.60
CA GLY A 17 18.53 12.14 -2.64
C GLY A 17 17.65 11.62 -3.79
N PHE A 18 18.22 11.53 -4.99
CA PHE A 18 17.68 10.69 -6.06
C PHE A 18 18.71 9.59 -6.33
N GLY A 19 18.61 8.53 -5.56
CA GLY A 19 19.36 7.29 -5.72
C GLY A 19 18.58 6.22 -6.49
N PRO A 20 19.21 5.05 -6.66
CA PRO A 20 18.58 3.90 -7.31
C PRO A 20 17.30 3.44 -6.60
N GLY A 21 17.23 3.59 -5.27
CA GLY A 21 16.08 3.21 -4.45
C GLY A 21 14.83 4.04 -4.74
N GLU A 22 14.95 5.37 -4.89
CA GLU A 22 13.80 6.20 -5.28
C GLU A 22 13.31 5.82 -6.68
N MET A 23 14.21 5.55 -7.63
CA MET A 23 13.81 5.16 -8.99
C MET A 23 13.02 3.84 -9.00
N VAL A 24 13.49 2.83 -8.25
CA VAL A 24 12.77 1.56 -8.11
C VAL A 24 11.40 1.76 -7.46
N THR A 25 11.30 2.66 -6.47
CA THR A 25 10.03 2.99 -5.80
C THR A 25 9.05 3.71 -6.73
N LEU A 26 9.53 4.62 -7.58
CA LEU A 26 8.69 5.30 -8.57
C LEU A 26 8.15 4.30 -9.61
N VAL A 27 9.01 3.42 -10.11
CA VAL A 27 8.61 2.38 -11.06
C VAL A 27 7.62 1.39 -10.42
N SER A 28 7.85 0.97 -9.18
CA SER A 28 6.92 0.06 -8.47
C SER A 28 5.56 0.71 -8.23
N THR A 29 5.52 2.00 -7.92
CA THR A 29 4.27 2.75 -7.75
C THR A 29 3.43 2.74 -9.04
N LEU A 30 4.05 2.88 -10.20
CA LEU A 30 3.36 2.76 -11.49
C LEU A 30 2.80 1.35 -11.72
N ALA A 31 3.58 0.31 -11.38
CA ALA A 31 3.13 -1.08 -11.49
C ALA A 31 1.91 -1.36 -10.60
N ILE A 32 1.94 -0.90 -9.33
CA ILE A 32 0.82 -1.04 -8.40
C ILE A 32 -0.40 -0.24 -8.87
N ALA A 33 -0.21 0.97 -9.39
CA ALA A 33 -1.32 1.76 -9.93
C ALA A 33 -2.01 1.05 -11.12
N LEU A 34 -1.22 0.47 -12.03
CA LEU A 34 -1.75 -0.32 -13.14
C LEU A 34 -2.48 -1.57 -12.65
N GLU A 35 -1.95 -2.26 -11.65
CA GLU A 35 -2.61 -3.40 -11.02
C GLU A 35 -4.00 -3.03 -10.48
N ILE A 36 -4.12 -1.93 -9.72
CA ILE A 36 -5.40 -1.44 -9.16
C ILE A 36 -6.40 -1.12 -10.29
N ILE A 37 -5.94 -0.46 -11.36
CA ILE A 37 -6.78 -0.12 -12.52
C ILE A 37 -7.27 -1.39 -13.21
N PHE A 38 -6.38 -2.35 -13.46
CA PHE A 38 -6.74 -3.62 -14.10
C PHE A 38 -7.68 -4.45 -13.23
N ILE A 39 -7.42 -4.58 -11.93
CA ILE A 39 -8.37 -5.29 -11.05
C ILE A 39 -9.75 -4.65 -11.18
N SER A 40 -9.87 -3.32 -11.09
CA SER A 40 -11.18 -2.66 -11.18
C SER A 40 -11.86 -2.80 -12.56
N LEU A 41 -11.10 -2.78 -13.66
CA LEU A 41 -11.65 -2.98 -15.01
C LEU A 41 -12.23 -4.39 -15.22
N TRP A 42 -11.62 -5.41 -14.60
CA TRP A 42 -12.02 -6.81 -14.74
C TRP A 42 -12.81 -7.35 -13.53
N ALA A 43 -12.91 -6.60 -12.43
CA ALA A 43 -13.52 -6.96 -11.16
C ALA A 43 -14.95 -7.54 -11.28
N GLY A 44 -15.74 -7.09 -12.25
CA GLY A 44 -17.10 -7.59 -12.50
C GLY A 44 -17.18 -8.87 -13.35
N LYS A 45 -16.09 -9.27 -14.01
CA LYS A 45 -16.08 -10.30 -15.07
C LYS A 45 -15.37 -11.59 -14.66
N VAL A 46 -14.65 -11.59 -13.54
CA VAL A 46 -13.78 -12.69 -13.11
C VAL A 46 -14.04 -13.07 -11.66
N ASP A 47 -13.71 -14.32 -11.32
CA ASP A 47 -13.77 -14.82 -9.95
C ASP A 47 -12.62 -14.24 -9.11
N VAL A 48 -12.95 -13.59 -8.00
CA VAL A 48 -12.01 -12.94 -7.08
C VAL A 48 -10.98 -13.91 -6.52
N ALA A 49 -11.41 -15.13 -6.16
CA ALA A 49 -10.52 -16.10 -5.54
C ALA A 49 -9.46 -16.56 -6.56
N ARG A 50 -9.86 -16.75 -7.83
CA ARG A 50 -8.95 -17.15 -8.90
C ARG A 50 -7.93 -16.06 -9.22
N VAL A 51 -8.36 -14.81 -9.32
CA VAL A 51 -7.45 -13.68 -9.56
C VAL A 51 -6.46 -13.54 -8.40
N THR A 52 -6.95 -13.61 -7.17
CA THR A 52 -6.09 -13.51 -5.97
C THR A 52 -5.04 -14.62 -5.94
N LEU A 53 -5.44 -15.86 -6.25
CA LEU A 53 -4.51 -16.99 -6.31
C LEU A 53 -3.43 -16.79 -7.36
N VAL A 54 -3.81 -16.32 -8.56
CA VAL A 54 -2.85 -16.06 -9.64
C VAL A 54 -1.90 -14.93 -9.26
N GLN A 55 -2.40 -13.84 -8.69
CA GLN A 55 -1.56 -12.74 -8.21
C GLN A 55 -0.56 -13.21 -7.16
N LEU A 56 -1.00 -13.92 -6.13
CA LEU A 56 -0.09 -14.46 -5.12
C LEU A 56 0.94 -15.42 -5.71
N ALA A 57 0.53 -16.31 -6.61
CA ALA A 57 1.44 -17.26 -7.24
C ALA A 57 2.51 -16.55 -8.10
N VAL A 58 2.09 -15.59 -8.94
CA VAL A 58 3.00 -14.82 -9.78
C VAL A 58 3.94 -13.98 -8.92
N THR A 59 3.42 -13.28 -7.91
CA THR A 59 4.24 -12.47 -6.99
C THR A 59 5.25 -13.33 -6.23
N ALA A 60 4.85 -14.51 -5.74
CA ALA A 60 5.77 -15.43 -5.07
C ALA A 60 6.88 -15.89 -6.02
N LEU A 61 6.53 -16.32 -7.24
CA LEU A 61 7.52 -16.76 -8.24
C LEU A 61 8.50 -15.64 -8.61
N LEU A 62 8.00 -14.43 -8.86
CA LEU A 62 8.83 -13.27 -9.18
C LEU A 62 9.73 -12.88 -8.00
N ALA A 63 9.22 -12.90 -6.77
CA ALA A 63 10.01 -12.62 -5.56
C ALA A 63 11.15 -13.63 -5.40
N PHE A 64 10.89 -14.93 -5.57
CA PHE A 64 11.93 -15.96 -5.53
C PHE A 64 12.93 -15.81 -6.69
N ALA A 65 12.47 -15.46 -7.90
CA ALA A 65 13.35 -15.20 -9.03
C ALA A 65 14.26 -13.98 -8.80
N CYS A 66 13.76 -12.95 -8.10
CA CYS A 66 14.51 -11.75 -7.74
C CYS A 66 15.57 -11.98 -6.65
N MET A 67 15.53 -13.09 -5.90
CA MET A 67 16.58 -13.41 -4.92
C MET A 67 17.96 -13.53 -5.56
N ALA A 68 18.04 -14.15 -6.75
CA ALA A 68 19.29 -14.35 -7.47
C ALA A 68 19.99 -13.03 -7.88
N PRO A 69 19.33 -12.09 -8.60
CA PRO A 69 19.94 -10.80 -8.92
C PRO A 69 20.12 -9.89 -7.71
N ALA A 70 19.33 -10.05 -6.64
CA ALA A 70 19.53 -9.32 -5.39
C ALA A 70 20.73 -9.82 -4.56
N GLY A 71 21.30 -10.99 -4.91
CA GLY A 71 22.40 -11.60 -4.17
C GLY A 71 21.99 -12.15 -2.80
N GLU A 72 20.68 -12.30 -2.56
CA GLU A 72 20.16 -12.79 -1.29
C GLU A 72 20.27 -14.32 -1.19
N ARG A 73 20.61 -14.81 0.00
CA ARG A 73 20.68 -16.25 0.30
C ARG A 73 19.46 -16.67 1.09
N LEU A 74 19.04 -17.92 0.88
CA LEU A 74 17.99 -18.51 1.72
C LEU A 74 18.43 -18.45 3.19
N PRO A 75 17.61 -17.85 4.08
CA PRO A 75 17.93 -17.81 5.49
C PRO A 75 18.02 -19.24 6.05
N PRO A 76 18.85 -19.46 7.09
CA PRO A 76 18.92 -20.76 7.75
C PRO A 76 17.54 -21.15 8.30
N PHE A 77 17.24 -22.44 8.25
CA PHE A 77 15.96 -22.95 8.75
C PHE A 77 15.79 -22.62 10.23
N SER A 78 14.72 -21.88 10.54
CA SER A 78 14.33 -21.54 11.90
C SER A 78 12.81 -21.52 11.97
N TRP A 79 12.27 -22.05 13.06
CA TRP A 79 10.82 -22.08 13.27
C TRP A 79 10.22 -20.68 13.35
N THR A 80 10.98 -19.70 13.84
CA THR A 80 10.57 -18.30 13.82
C THR A 80 10.43 -17.76 12.39
N VAL A 81 11.36 -18.09 11.50
CA VAL A 81 11.33 -17.65 10.09
C VAL A 81 10.15 -18.29 9.36
N VAL A 82 9.91 -19.59 9.57
CA VAL A 82 8.79 -20.31 8.96
C VAL A 82 7.46 -19.76 9.45
N LEU A 83 7.28 -19.62 10.77
CA LEU A 83 6.04 -19.07 11.35
C LEU A 83 5.80 -17.63 10.89
N SER A 84 6.84 -16.80 10.82
CA SER A 84 6.72 -15.43 10.32
C SER A 84 6.37 -15.40 8.83
N ALA A 85 7.02 -16.22 8.00
CA ALA A 85 6.73 -16.32 6.58
C ALA A 85 5.30 -16.82 6.31
N CYS A 86 4.85 -17.85 7.03
CA CYS A 86 3.48 -18.34 6.94
C CYS A 86 2.46 -17.31 7.41
N GLY A 87 2.73 -16.63 8.54
CA GLY A 87 1.85 -15.59 9.07
C GLY A 87 1.72 -14.39 8.12
N LEU A 88 2.85 -13.86 7.64
CA LEU A 88 2.87 -12.78 6.66
C LEU A 88 2.23 -13.21 5.34
N GLY A 89 2.53 -14.41 4.84
CA GLY A 89 1.93 -14.94 3.62
C GLY A 89 0.42 -15.10 3.71
N ALA A 90 -0.10 -15.60 4.83
CA ALA A 90 -1.53 -15.74 5.08
C ALA A 90 -2.22 -14.36 5.18
N MET A 91 -1.60 -13.40 5.87
CA MET A 91 -2.11 -12.04 5.94
C MET A 91 -2.12 -11.35 4.59
N THR A 92 -1.06 -11.49 3.79
CA THR A 92 -1.00 -10.98 2.41
C THR A 92 -2.10 -11.60 1.55
N ALA A 93 -2.34 -12.91 1.65
CA ALA A 93 -3.43 -13.57 0.93
C ALA A 93 -4.81 -13.01 1.30
N LEU A 94 -5.04 -12.80 2.61
CA LEU A 94 -6.28 -12.21 3.11
C LEU A 94 -6.47 -10.77 2.62
N ILE A 95 -5.43 -9.94 2.74
CA ILE A 95 -5.45 -8.54 2.31
C ILE A 95 -5.74 -8.46 0.80
N GLN A 96 -5.03 -9.23 -0.01
CA GLN A 96 -5.21 -9.24 -1.47
C GLN A 96 -6.63 -9.71 -1.86
N PHE A 97 -7.14 -10.73 -1.18
CA PHE A 97 -8.51 -11.20 -1.40
C PHE A 97 -9.55 -10.12 -1.11
N VAL A 98 -9.42 -9.46 0.05
CA VAL A 98 -10.31 -8.36 0.45
C VAL A 98 -10.19 -7.19 -0.50
N MET A 99 -8.99 -6.82 -0.95
CA MET A 99 -8.77 -5.76 -1.92
C MET A 99 -9.45 -6.07 -3.26
N ASN A 100 -9.21 -7.26 -3.82
CA ASN A 100 -9.84 -7.70 -5.06
C ASN A 100 -11.36 -7.76 -4.96
N TRP A 101 -11.88 -8.18 -3.81
CA TRP A 101 -13.32 -8.17 -3.54
C TRP A 101 -13.89 -6.75 -3.44
N ALA A 102 -13.25 -5.88 -2.66
CA ALA A 102 -13.68 -4.51 -2.44
C ALA A 102 -13.66 -3.69 -3.73
N GLN A 103 -12.69 -3.90 -4.62
CA GLN A 103 -12.61 -3.20 -5.90
C GLN A 103 -13.71 -3.59 -6.91
N ARG A 104 -14.54 -4.61 -6.59
CA ARG A 104 -15.78 -4.89 -7.33
C ARG A 104 -16.88 -3.89 -7.03
N THR A 105 -16.87 -3.30 -5.83
CA THR A 105 -17.93 -2.43 -5.32
C THR A 105 -17.45 -1.00 -5.09
N VAL A 106 -16.14 -0.79 -4.98
CA VAL A 106 -15.48 0.48 -4.73
C VAL A 106 -14.67 0.88 -5.96
N SER A 107 -14.85 2.12 -6.43
CA SER A 107 -14.08 2.64 -7.58
C SER A 107 -12.58 2.78 -7.25
N PRO A 108 -11.68 2.77 -8.25
CA PRO A 108 -10.24 2.92 -8.03
C PRO A 108 -9.89 4.16 -7.22
N THR A 109 -10.54 5.29 -7.52
CA THR A 109 -10.32 6.56 -6.82
C THR A 109 -10.65 6.44 -5.33
N ARG A 110 -11.78 5.83 -4.97
CA ARG A 110 -12.15 5.61 -3.56
C ARG A 110 -11.20 4.62 -2.88
N ALA A 111 -10.78 3.56 -3.58
CA ALA A 111 -9.81 2.61 -3.06
C ALA A 111 -8.46 3.29 -2.75
N THR A 112 -7.98 4.17 -3.64
CA THR A 112 -6.75 4.94 -3.40
C THR A 112 -6.87 5.89 -2.22
N LEU A 113 -8.05 6.46 -1.96
CA LEU A 113 -8.28 7.30 -0.79
C LEU A 113 -8.26 6.51 0.52
N ILE A 114 -8.84 5.30 0.51
CA ILE A 114 -8.75 4.36 1.64
C ILE A 114 -7.29 3.99 1.90
N TYR A 115 -6.51 3.67 0.86
CA TYR A 115 -5.09 3.32 0.98
C TYR A 115 -4.24 4.50 1.45
N ALA A 116 -4.56 5.74 1.06
CA ALA A 116 -3.90 6.94 1.56
C ALA A 116 -4.07 7.14 3.08
N GLY A 117 -5.01 6.43 3.73
CA GLY A 117 -5.16 6.38 5.18
C GLY A 117 -4.12 5.51 5.90
N GLU A 118 -3.34 4.69 5.19
CA GLU A 118 -2.34 3.78 5.77
C GLU A 118 -1.35 4.46 6.75
N PRO A 119 -0.77 5.65 6.46
CA PRO A 119 0.17 6.29 7.38
C PRO A 119 -0.45 6.63 8.74
N VAL A 120 -1.76 6.88 8.77
CA VAL A 120 -2.49 7.21 10.01
C VAL A 120 -2.60 5.98 10.89
N TRP A 121 -3.01 4.85 10.31
CA TRP A 121 -3.07 3.57 11.02
C TRP A 121 -1.68 3.10 11.46
N ALA A 122 -0.68 3.24 10.60
CA ALA A 122 0.72 2.95 10.93
C ALA A 122 1.20 3.77 12.15
N GLY A 123 0.90 5.07 12.18
CA GLY A 123 1.23 5.93 13.33
C GLY A 123 0.53 5.51 14.63
N ILE A 124 -0.76 5.17 14.58
CA ILE A 124 -1.52 4.71 15.76
C ILE A 124 -0.93 3.39 16.28
N ILE A 125 -0.72 2.41 15.40
CA ILE A 125 -0.18 1.10 15.76
C ILE A 125 1.26 1.24 16.29
N GLY A 126 2.11 2.02 15.63
CA GLY A 126 3.47 2.30 16.09
C GLY A 126 3.49 2.89 17.50
N ARG A 127 2.57 3.83 17.81
CA ARG A 127 2.44 4.40 19.15
C ARG A 127 2.02 3.36 20.20
N VAL A 128 1.08 2.48 19.85
CA VAL A 128 0.63 1.38 20.71
C VAL A 128 1.76 0.36 20.94
N ALA A 129 2.59 0.12 19.93
CA ALA A 129 3.79 -0.71 20.01
C ALA A 129 4.93 -0.07 20.82
N GLY A 130 4.78 1.18 21.26
CA GLY A 130 5.75 1.88 22.11
C GLY A 130 6.74 2.77 21.35
N GLU A 131 6.58 2.94 20.03
CA GLU A 131 7.41 3.85 19.26
C GLU A 131 7.16 5.31 19.67
N ARG A 132 8.26 6.06 19.85
CA ARG A 132 8.20 7.50 20.14
C ARG A 132 7.95 8.24 18.84
N LEU A 133 6.71 8.64 18.62
CA LEU A 133 6.35 9.48 17.47
C LEU A 133 6.92 10.89 17.67
N PRO A 134 7.88 11.34 16.83
CA PRO A 134 8.34 12.71 16.87
C PRO A 134 7.18 13.67 16.50
N PRO A 135 7.17 14.92 17.01
CA PRO A 135 6.11 15.89 16.70
C PRO A 135 5.90 16.12 15.20
N ALA A 136 6.95 15.98 14.39
CA ALA A 136 6.88 16.05 12.94
C ALA A 136 6.02 14.93 12.32
N ALA A 137 6.12 13.69 12.84
CA ALA A 137 5.30 12.57 12.37
C ALA A 137 3.82 12.76 12.72
N LEU A 138 3.51 13.36 13.88
CA LEU A 138 2.14 13.71 14.25
C LEU A 138 1.56 14.78 13.32
N LEU A 139 2.35 15.81 12.98
CA LEU A 139 1.96 16.85 12.02
C LEU A 139 1.75 16.26 10.62
N GLY A 140 2.64 15.37 10.21
CA GLY A 140 2.55 14.67 8.93
C GLY A 140 1.30 13.79 8.84
N GLY A 141 1.00 13.03 9.89
CA GLY A 141 -0.24 12.25 10.00
C GLY A 141 -1.49 13.13 9.91
N LEU A 142 -1.52 14.27 10.60
CA LEU A 142 -2.63 15.23 10.53
C LEU A 142 -2.83 15.78 9.11
N LEU A 143 -1.74 16.09 8.40
CA LEU A 143 -1.78 16.57 7.01
C LEU A 143 -2.30 15.50 6.04
N VAL A 144 -1.97 14.23 6.27
CA VAL A 144 -2.51 13.11 5.50
C VAL A 144 -4.02 12.97 5.75
N VAL A 145 -4.46 12.98 7.02
CA VAL A 145 -5.90 12.94 7.37
C VAL A 145 -6.66 14.10 6.73
N ALA A 146 -6.14 15.32 6.84
CA ALA A 146 -6.76 16.50 6.25
C ALA A 146 -6.86 16.38 4.71
N ALA A 147 -5.84 15.82 4.05
CA ALA A 147 -5.87 15.59 2.61
C ALA A 147 -6.97 14.59 2.22
N VAL A 148 -7.09 13.47 2.95
CA VAL A 148 -8.12 12.44 2.72
C VAL A 148 -9.53 13.02 2.90
N ILE A 149 -9.75 13.79 3.98
CA ILE A 149 -11.04 14.44 4.22
C ILE A 149 -11.39 15.40 3.09
N VAL A 150 -10.45 16.25 2.66
CA VAL A 150 -10.68 17.19 1.56
C VAL A 150 -10.98 16.47 0.24
N SER A 151 -10.35 15.33 -0.03
CA SER A 151 -10.62 14.55 -1.25
C SER A 151 -11.95 13.80 -1.24
N GLU A 152 -12.50 13.48 -0.07
CA GLU A 152 -13.85 12.90 0.07
C GLU A 152 -14.94 13.99 -0.01
N ILE A 153 -14.59 15.27 0.20
CA ILE A 153 -15.52 16.38 -0.02
C ILE A 153 -15.71 16.57 -1.52
N ASP A 154 -16.72 15.91 -2.04
CA ASP A 154 -17.13 15.97 -3.43
C ASP A 154 -17.64 17.38 -3.78
N PHE A 155 -16.76 18.26 -4.27
CA PHE A 155 -17.13 19.56 -4.83
C PHE A 155 -17.98 19.44 -6.11
N THR A 156 -18.24 18.22 -6.57
CA THR A 156 -19.04 17.89 -7.75
C THR A 156 -20.55 17.81 -7.47
N ARG A 157 -21.07 18.57 -6.51
CA ARG A 157 -22.46 19.07 -6.62
C ARG A 157 -22.53 20.14 -7.72
N ARG A 158 -22.30 19.75 -8.98
CA ARG A 158 -22.90 20.50 -10.10
C ARG A 158 -24.40 20.22 -10.05
N LYS A 159 -25.12 21.24 -9.57
CA LYS A 159 -26.57 21.40 -9.43
C LYS A 159 -27.42 20.51 -10.35
N PRO A 160 -28.54 19.94 -9.86
CA PRO A 160 -29.67 19.65 -10.73
C PRO A 160 -30.30 20.99 -11.14
N ALA A 161 -30.32 21.28 -12.43
CA ALA A 161 -31.17 22.31 -13.04
C ALA A 161 -31.55 21.75 -14.42
N ARG A 162 -32.68 21.04 -14.48
CA ARG A 162 -34.00 21.52 -14.92
C ARG A 162 -34.02 21.85 -16.41
#